data_AF-A0A420MZ66-F1
#
_entry.id   AF-A0A420MZ66-F1
#
_cell.length_a   1.000
_cell.length_b   1.000
_cell.length_c   1.000
_cell.angle_alpha   90.00
_cell.angle_beta   90.00
_cell.angle_gamma   90.00
#
_symmetry.space_group_name_H-M   'P 1'
#
loop_
_entity.id
_entity.type
_entity.pdbx_description
1 polymer ?
#
loop_
_entity_poly.entity_id
_entity_poly.type
_entity_poly.pdbx_seq_one_letter_code
_entity_poly.pdbx_strand_id
1 'polypeptide(L)'
;MMASAVWDAADVLQVYHHHKCIGITTRKGRCSLNIKEPSLSAIAPLLDRMSRSSPEFVTKQTLFQLADLCLCETYHAKDAHKFVGHWTSVVNEVVSVERQKIAKRNEVTTQFQQILTLQPLVLKLQEHLGAERRANTETQKQYKRDVKGLQDKIMNLEQELQESKDRNNVAEGRLAATRRNLEQLQRQAMNDLLARNRLEMENESLKAEMVDAQKKLDDYLSIKEQNRDLGDQVKSFEQKIKQYLAIVEDTANKANASEEKVTTERAAKEAMENRYKAQISEQMAEIAGLKSHREELEQSVARFQASVKTCWWHRFRAWKDRFRKRNRSGSWVSITDESAENVTLRTYG
;
A
#
# COMPACT_ATOMS: atom_id res chain seq x y z
N MET A 1 -87.63 -44.12 -71.64
CA MET A 1 -87.72 -43.83 -73.08
C MET A 1 -88.84 -42.82 -73.28
N MET A 2 -88.53 -41.53 -73.36
CA MET A 2 -89.53 -40.54 -73.79
C MET A 2 -89.61 -40.64 -75.30
N ALA A 3 -90.77 -41.04 -75.83
CA ALA A 3 -91.02 -41.09 -77.26
C ALA A 3 -90.66 -39.71 -77.82
N SER A 4 -89.61 -39.68 -78.65
CA SER A 4 -89.36 -38.54 -79.51
C SER A 4 -90.61 -38.40 -80.36
N ALA A 5 -91.43 -37.38 -80.09
CA ALA A 5 -92.42 -36.92 -81.04
C ALA A 5 -91.63 -36.40 -82.25
N VAL A 6 -91.19 -37.33 -83.10
CA VAL A 6 -90.82 -37.02 -84.46
C VAL A 6 -92.09 -36.42 -85.03
N TRP A 7 -92.01 -35.16 -85.44
CA TRP A 7 -93.14 -34.50 -86.07
C TRP A 7 -93.61 -35.35 -87.25
N ASP A 8 -94.78 -35.96 -87.07
CA ASP A 8 -95.52 -36.66 -88.10
C ASP A 8 -96.95 -36.14 -88.05
N ALA A 9 -97.34 -35.37 -89.05
CA ALA A 9 -98.63 -34.70 -89.10
C ALA A 9 -99.80 -35.68 -89.04
N ALA A 10 -99.69 -36.88 -89.62
CA ALA A 10 -100.78 -37.86 -89.57
C ALA A 10 -101.00 -38.37 -88.14
N ASP A 11 -99.92 -38.68 -87.44
CA ASP A 11 -99.93 -39.20 -86.08
C ASP A 11 -100.27 -38.11 -85.06
N VAL A 12 -99.62 -36.95 -85.17
CA VAL A 12 -99.80 -35.83 -84.23
C VAL A 12 -101.19 -35.22 -84.33
N LEU A 13 -101.75 -35.11 -85.54
CA LEU A 13 -103.11 -34.56 -85.76
C LEU A 13 -104.22 -35.63 -85.69
N GLN A 14 -103.84 -36.90 -85.48
CA GLN A 14 -104.73 -38.05 -85.33
C GLN A 14 -105.62 -38.35 -86.55
N VAL A 15 -105.05 -38.21 -87.75
CA VAL A 15 -105.71 -38.43 -89.06
C VAL A 15 -105.29 -39.80 -89.64
N TYR A 16 -105.43 -40.86 -88.85
CA TYR A 16 -104.94 -42.21 -89.20
C TYR A 16 -105.76 -42.93 -90.28
N HIS A 17 -106.98 -42.49 -90.56
CA HIS A 17 -107.95 -43.15 -91.45
C HIS A 17 -108.77 -42.13 -92.26
N HIS A 18 -108.16 -41.58 -93.31
CA HIS A 18 -108.71 -40.49 -94.14
C HIS A 18 -109.93 -40.87 -95.01
N HIS A 19 -110.35 -42.14 -95.00
CA HIS A 19 -111.50 -42.62 -95.77
C HIS A 19 -112.86 -42.26 -95.14
N LYS A 20 -112.89 -41.83 -93.87
CA LYS A 20 -114.11 -41.42 -93.15
C LYS A 20 -113.97 -40.02 -92.60
N CYS A 21 -115.12 -39.35 -92.49
CA CYS A 21 -115.22 -38.04 -91.87
C CYS A 21 -114.70 -38.06 -90.42
N ILE A 22 -113.80 -37.15 -90.08
CA ILE A 22 -113.20 -37.03 -88.74
C ILE A 22 -114.15 -36.40 -87.71
N GLY A 23 -115.25 -35.80 -88.17
CA GLY A 23 -116.30 -35.22 -87.34
C GLY A 23 -116.87 -36.21 -86.31
N ILE A 24 -117.23 -35.69 -85.14
CA ILE A 24 -117.81 -36.47 -84.06
C ILE A 24 -119.33 -36.23 -84.06
N THR A 25 -120.08 -37.34 -84.12
CA THR A 25 -121.54 -37.31 -84.05
C THR A 25 -122.02 -36.92 -82.64
N THR A 26 -123.29 -36.55 -82.50
CA THR A 26 -123.91 -36.24 -81.20
C THR A 26 -123.84 -37.39 -80.18
N ARG A 27 -123.65 -38.63 -80.65
CA ARG A 27 -123.43 -39.83 -79.82
C ARG A 27 -121.96 -40.05 -79.42
N LYS A 28 -121.09 -39.05 -79.61
CA LYS A 28 -119.65 -39.07 -79.31
C LYS A 28 -118.84 -40.13 -80.09
N GLY A 29 -119.40 -40.70 -81.16
CA GLY A 29 -118.70 -41.59 -82.09
C GLY A 29 -118.24 -40.88 -83.37
N ARG A 30 -117.23 -41.41 -84.07
CA ARG A 30 -116.80 -40.89 -85.37
C ARG A 30 -117.93 -40.99 -86.41
N CYS A 31 -118.00 -40.00 -87.28
CA CYS A 31 -118.93 -40.00 -88.40
C CYS A 31 -118.70 -41.21 -89.30
N SER A 32 -119.78 -41.90 -89.68
CA SER A 32 -119.73 -43.07 -90.56
C SER A 32 -119.71 -42.71 -92.04
N LEU A 33 -119.81 -41.43 -92.41
CA LEU A 33 -119.77 -40.99 -93.79
C LEU A 33 -118.34 -41.09 -94.35
N ASN A 34 -118.26 -41.67 -95.54
CA ASN A 34 -117.02 -41.73 -96.29
C ASN A 34 -116.72 -40.38 -96.95
N ILE A 35 -115.44 -39.99 -96.95
CA ILE A 35 -114.96 -38.88 -97.76
C ILE A 35 -114.92 -39.35 -99.22
N LYS A 36 -115.51 -38.57 -100.12
CA LYS A 36 -115.59 -38.88 -101.54
C LYS A 36 -114.42 -38.25 -102.29
N GLU A 37 -114.16 -38.74 -103.50
CA GLU A 37 -113.26 -38.06 -104.44
C GLU A 37 -113.83 -36.69 -104.86
N PRO A 38 -112.99 -35.67 -105.09
CA PRO A 38 -111.51 -35.70 -105.11
C PRO A 38 -110.82 -35.49 -103.74
N SER A 39 -111.59 -35.27 -102.66
CA SER A 39 -111.02 -34.88 -101.37
C SER A 39 -110.18 -35.99 -100.72
N LEU A 40 -110.56 -37.25 -100.90
CA LEU A 40 -109.89 -38.40 -100.32
C LEU A 40 -108.42 -38.52 -100.77
N SER A 41 -108.17 -38.36 -102.07
CA SER A 41 -106.82 -38.43 -102.66
C SER A 41 -105.93 -37.24 -102.30
N ALA A 42 -106.51 -36.11 -101.86
CA ALA A 42 -105.77 -34.91 -101.48
C ALA A 42 -105.27 -34.90 -100.01
N ILE A 43 -105.82 -35.73 -99.13
CA ILE A 43 -105.48 -35.73 -97.69
C ILE A 43 -104.05 -36.24 -97.44
N ALA A 44 -103.70 -37.40 -97.99
CA ALA A 44 -102.39 -38.02 -97.76
C ALA A 44 -101.21 -37.17 -98.27
N PRO A 45 -101.26 -36.59 -99.49
CA PRO A 45 -100.21 -35.67 -99.96
C PRO A 45 -100.06 -34.40 -99.13
N LEU A 46 -101.14 -33.92 -98.50
CA LEU A 46 -101.09 -32.75 -97.62
C LEU A 46 -100.42 -33.09 -96.29
N LEU A 47 -100.78 -34.22 -95.67
CA LEU A 47 -100.15 -34.70 -94.44
C LEU A 47 -98.66 -35.01 -94.63
N ASP A 48 -98.28 -35.70 -95.71
CA ASP A 48 -96.86 -35.99 -96.01
C ASP A 48 -96.04 -34.71 -96.20
N ARG A 49 -96.60 -33.69 -96.88
CA ARG A 49 -95.95 -32.38 -97.02
C ARG A 49 -95.76 -31.68 -95.68
N MET A 50 -96.76 -31.79 -94.80
CA MET A 50 -96.68 -31.25 -93.45
C MET A 50 -95.62 -31.98 -92.63
N SER A 51 -95.59 -33.32 -92.63
CA SER A 51 -94.59 -34.14 -91.91
C SER A 51 -93.14 -33.90 -92.38
N ARG A 52 -92.92 -33.56 -93.66
CA ARG A 52 -91.58 -33.21 -94.19
C ARG A 52 -91.13 -31.79 -93.85
N SER A 53 -92.05 -30.93 -93.45
CA SER A 53 -91.76 -29.54 -93.09
C SER A 53 -91.67 -29.43 -91.57
N SER A 54 -90.93 -28.44 -91.05
CA SER A 54 -90.98 -28.16 -89.61
C SER A 54 -92.41 -27.80 -89.19
N PRO A 55 -92.87 -28.24 -87.99
CA PRO A 55 -94.19 -27.90 -87.46
C PRO A 55 -94.42 -26.38 -87.39
N GLU A 56 -93.36 -25.57 -87.33
CA GLU A 56 -93.42 -24.10 -87.37
C GLU A 56 -93.99 -23.54 -88.68
N PHE A 57 -93.91 -24.30 -89.78
CA PHE A 57 -94.42 -23.90 -91.09
C PHE A 57 -95.85 -24.37 -91.36
N VAL A 58 -96.47 -25.11 -90.43
CA VAL A 58 -97.87 -25.51 -90.53
C VAL A 58 -98.76 -24.33 -90.19
N THR A 59 -99.29 -23.69 -91.23
CA THR A 59 -100.17 -22.53 -91.05
C THR A 59 -101.60 -22.94 -90.70
N LYS A 60 -102.35 -22.04 -90.07
CA LYS A 60 -103.80 -22.22 -89.88
C LYS A 60 -104.53 -22.50 -91.20
N GLN A 61 -104.09 -21.90 -92.30
CA GLN A 61 -104.68 -22.11 -93.63
C GLN A 61 -104.48 -23.56 -94.09
N THR A 62 -103.28 -24.12 -93.89
CA THR A 62 -102.99 -25.54 -94.19
C THR A 62 -103.85 -26.46 -93.33
N LEU A 63 -104.07 -26.11 -92.06
CA LEU A 63 -104.96 -26.86 -91.16
C LEU A 63 -106.43 -26.77 -91.59
N PHE A 64 -106.89 -25.60 -92.06
CA PHE A 64 -108.24 -25.45 -92.63
C PHE A 64 -108.42 -26.30 -93.89
N GLN A 65 -107.44 -26.29 -94.79
CA GLN A 65 -107.44 -27.16 -95.98
C GLN A 65 -107.53 -28.64 -95.57
N LEU A 66 -106.78 -29.05 -94.55
CA LEU A 66 -106.86 -30.42 -94.05
C LEU A 66 -108.23 -30.73 -93.43
N ALA A 67 -108.80 -29.81 -92.66
CA ALA A 67 -110.11 -29.99 -92.01
C ALA A 67 -111.23 -30.08 -93.06
N ASP A 68 -111.21 -29.22 -94.07
CA ASP A 68 -112.18 -29.22 -95.17
C ASP A 68 -112.15 -30.53 -95.95
N LEU A 69 -110.95 -31.08 -96.20
CA LEU A 69 -110.80 -32.38 -96.87
C LEU A 69 -111.27 -33.56 -95.99
N CYS A 70 -111.14 -33.45 -94.66
CA CYS A 70 -111.42 -34.54 -93.73
C CYS A 70 -112.85 -34.54 -93.16
N LEU A 71 -113.68 -33.54 -93.45
CA LEU A 71 -115.02 -33.38 -92.91
C LEU A 71 -116.09 -33.57 -94.00
N CYS A 72 -117.21 -34.21 -93.66
CA CYS A 72 -118.32 -34.34 -94.59
C CYS A 72 -119.10 -33.01 -94.70
N GLU A 73 -119.35 -32.58 -95.95
CA GLU A 73 -120.09 -31.36 -96.27
C GLU A 73 -121.48 -31.32 -95.61
N THR A 74 -122.12 -32.49 -95.51
CA THR A 74 -123.51 -32.63 -95.07
C THR A 74 -123.74 -32.28 -93.61
N TYR A 75 -122.78 -32.56 -92.72
CA TYR A 75 -123.01 -32.48 -91.27
C TYR A 75 -121.89 -31.78 -90.50
N HIS A 76 -120.63 -31.91 -90.91
CA HIS A 76 -119.50 -31.50 -90.07
C HIS A 76 -118.61 -30.43 -90.70
N ALA A 77 -118.86 -29.98 -91.93
CA ALA A 77 -118.09 -28.87 -92.54
C ALA A 77 -118.08 -27.60 -91.68
N LYS A 78 -119.18 -27.29 -90.99
CA LYS A 78 -119.26 -26.14 -90.06
C LYS A 78 -118.34 -26.29 -88.85
N ASP A 79 -117.91 -27.51 -88.50
CA ASP A 79 -117.04 -27.79 -87.36
C ASP A 79 -115.55 -27.69 -87.69
N ALA A 80 -115.16 -27.38 -88.94
CA ALA A 80 -113.76 -27.26 -89.36
C ALA A 80 -112.92 -26.37 -88.43
N HIS A 81 -113.46 -25.23 -88.01
CA HIS A 81 -112.80 -24.31 -87.08
C HIS A 81 -112.43 -24.94 -85.72
N LYS A 82 -113.20 -25.94 -85.23
CA LYS A 82 -112.92 -26.63 -83.96
C LYS A 82 -111.70 -27.54 -84.10
N PHE A 83 -111.62 -28.29 -85.20
CA PHE A 83 -110.47 -29.15 -85.52
C PHE A 83 -109.22 -28.31 -85.75
N VAL A 84 -109.33 -27.21 -86.51
CA VAL A 84 -108.22 -26.28 -86.72
C VAL A 84 -107.75 -25.65 -85.41
N GLY A 85 -108.67 -25.26 -84.53
CA GLY A 85 -108.31 -24.73 -83.20
C GLY A 85 -107.53 -25.74 -82.36
N HIS A 86 -107.99 -26.99 -82.31
CA HIS A 86 -107.30 -28.08 -81.62
C HIS A 86 -105.92 -28.37 -82.23
N TRP A 87 -105.86 -28.58 -83.55
CA TRP A 87 -104.62 -28.85 -84.27
C TRP A 87 -103.62 -27.71 -84.17
N THR A 88 -104.07 -26.46 -84.18
CA THR A 88 -103.19 -25.29 -83.94
C THR A 88 -102.55 -25.37 -82.55
N SER A 89 -103.32 -25.74 -81.52
CA SER A 89 -102.80 -25.91 -80.16
C SER A 89 -101.77 -27.03 -80.08
N VAL A 90 -102.03 -28.17 -80.76
CA VAL A 90 -101.11 -29.31 -80.80
C VAL A 90 -99.81 -28.95 -81.51
N VAL A 91 -99.89 -28.29 -82.67
CA VAL A 91 -98.71 -27.81 -83.41
C VAL A 91 -97.87 -26.84 -82.57
N ASN A 92 -98.51 -25.88 -81.89
CA ASN A 92 -97.81 -24.93 -81.02
C ASN A 92 -97.07 -25.63 -79.86
N GLU A 93 -97.66 -26.67 -79.29
CA GLU A 93 -97.03 -27.45 -78.22
C GLU A 93 -95.80 -28.21 -78.75
N VAL A 94 -95.90 -28.85 -79.92
CA VAL A 94 -94.77 -29.55 -80.54
C VAL A 94 -93.62 -28.57 -80.84
N VAL A 95 -93.92 -27.40 -81.40
CA VAL A 95 -92.95 -26.33 -81.64
C VAL A 95 -92.28 -25.88 -80.33
N SER A 96 -93.06 -25.68 -79.27
CA SER A 96 -92.55 -25.29 -77.95
C SER A 96 -91.55 -26.32 -77.40
N VAL A 97 -91.91 -27.61 -77.48
CA VAL A 97 -91.05 -28.72 -77.03
C VAL A 97 -89.76 -28.82 -77.86
N GLU A 98 -89.84 -28.67 -79.18
CA GLU A 98 -88.65 -28.67 -80.05
C GLU A 98 -87.70 -27.50 -79.74
N ARG A 99 -88.23 -26.29 -79.56
CA ARG A 99 -87.45 -25.12 -79.17
C ARG A 99 -86.75 -25.31 -77.82
N GLN A 100 -87.45 -25.86 -76.83
CA GLN A 100 -86.85 -26.15 -75.51
C GLN A 100 -85.73 -27.19 -75.61
N LYS A 101 -85.88 -28.22 -76.45
CA LYS A 101 -84.81 -29.22 -76.67
C LYS A 101 -83.58 -28.59 -77.31
N ILE A 102 -83.76 -27.74 -78.32
CA ILE A 102 -82.66 -27.03 -78.98
C ILE A 102 -81.95 -26.09 -77.98
N ALA A 103 -82.72 -25.32 -77.19
CA ALA A 103 -82.17 -24.42 -76.18
C ALA A 103 -81.31 -25.17 -75.14
N LYS A 104 -81.83 -26.28 -74.58
CA LYS A 104 -81.07 -27.13 -73.63
C LYS A 104 -79.82 -27.72 -74.26
N ARG A 105 -79.89 -28.17 -75.52
CA ARG A 105 -78.72 -28.72 -76.23
C ARG A 105 -77.64 -27.67 -76.45
N ASN A 106 -78.03 -26.44 -76.80
CA ASN A 106 -77.12 -25.33 -76.96
C ASN A 106 -76.46 -24.94 -75.64
N GLU A 107 -77.24 -24.86 -74.55
CA GLU A 107 -76.73 -24.57 -73.20
C GLU A 107 -75.68 -25.58 -72.75
N VAL A 108 -75.96 -26.89 -72.90
CA VAL A 108 -75.01 -27.96 -72.56
C VAL A 108 -73.73 -27.84 -73.41
N THR A 109 -73.87 -27.53 -74.70
CA THR A 109 -72.72 -27.36 -75.60
C THR A 109 -71.86 -26.17 -75.17
N THR A 110 -72.48 -25.05 -74.81
CA THR A 110 -71.78 -23.86 -74.30
C THR A 110 -71.05 -24.15 -73.00
N GLN A 111 -71.69 -24.83 -72.04
CA GLN A 111 -71.05 -25.23 -70.78
C GLN A 111 -69.85 -26.16 -71.04
N PHE A 112 -70.00 -27.12 -71.96
CA PHE A 112 -68.90 -28.04 -72.31
C PHE A 112 -67.71 -27.29 -72.92
N GLN A 113 -67.95 -26.32 -73.79
CA GLN A 113 -66.90 -25.45 -74.35
C GLN A 113 -66.23 -24.59 -73.28
N GLN A 114 -66.99 -24.05 -72.31
CA GLN A 114 -66.42 -23.32 -71.18
C GLN A 114 -65.54 -24.22 -70.29
N ILE A 115 -65.93 -25.47 -70.06
CA ILE A 115 -65.11 -26.43 -69.31
C ILE A 115 -63.80 -26.69 -70.05
N LEU A 116 -63.85 -26.89 -71.37
CA LEU A 116 -62.66 -27.13 -72.19
C LEU A 116 -61.69 -25.93 -72.20
N THR A 117 -62.19 -24.69 -72.12
CA THR A 117 -61.32 -23.51 -72.06
C THR A 117 -60.72 -23.28 -70.68
N LEU A 118 -61.43 -23.67 -69.61
CA LEU A 118 -60.93 -23.52 -68.22
C LEU A 118 -59.96 -24.63 -67.82
N GLN A 119 -60.10 -25.84 -68.38
CA GLN A 119 -59.30 -27.00 -67.98
C GLN A 119 -57.76 -26.79 -68.10
N PRO A 120 -57.23 -26.16 -69.17
CA PRO A 120 -55.81 -25.83 -69.25
C PRO A 120 -55.34 -24.84 -68.18
N LEU A 121 -56.20 -23.87 -67.81
CA LEU A 121 -55.87 -22.89 -66.76
C LEU A 121 -55.80 -23.55 -65.39
N VAL A 122 -56.72 -24.48 -65.10
CA VAL A 122 -56.70 -25.27 -63.86
C VAL A 122 -55.42 -26.09 -63.76
N LEU A 123 -55.02 -26.76 -64.85
CA LEU A 123 -53.77 -27.53 -64.89
C LEU A 123 -52.54 -26.65 -64.64
N LYS A 124 -52.45 -25.48 -65.30
CA LYS A 124 -51.35 -24.52 -65.06
C LYS A 124 -51.32 -24.04 -63.61
N LEU A 125 -52.47 -23.70 -63.03
CA LEU A 125 -52.56 -23.28 -61.63
C LEU A 125 -52.13 -24.39 -60.66
N GLN A 126 -52.49 -25.64 -60.94
CA GLN A 126 -52.04 -26.80 -60.15
C GLN A 126 -50.52 -26.98 -60.22
N GLU A 127 -49.93 -26.80 -61.41
CA GLU A 127 -48.47 -26.87 -61.59
C GLU A 127 -47.75 -25.75 -60.82
N HIS A 128 -48.22 -24.50 -60.95
CA HIS A 128 -47.68 -23.37 -60.19
C HIS A 128 -47.81 -23.56 -58.68
N LEU A 129 -48.97 -24.02 -58.20
CA LEU A 129 -49.18 -24.33 -56.79
C LEU A 129 -48.21 -25.42 -56.32
N GLY A 130 -47.98 -26.45 -57.14
CA GLY A 130 -47.00 -27.50 -56.86
C GLY A 130 -45.57 -26.97 -56.80
N ALA A 131 -45.18 -26.09 -57.72
CA ALA A 131 -43.87 -25.45 -57.73
C ALA A 131 -43.65 -24.57 -56.50
N GLU A 132 -44.62 -23.73 -56.15
CA GLU A 132 -44.57 -22.87 -54.95
C GLU A 132 -44.49 -23.69 -53.65
N ARG A 133 -45.28 -24.77 -53.54
CA ARG A 133 -45.19 -25.68 -52.38
C ARG A 133 -43.80 -26.28 -52.23
N ARG A 134 -43.17 -26.69 -53.33
CA ARG A 134 -41.79 -27.21 -53.31
C ARG A 134 -40.78 -26.14 -52.93
N ALA A 135 -40.89 -24.95 -53.53
CA ALA A 135 -40.02 -23.81 -53.22
C ALA A 135 -40.10 -23.46 -51.73
N ASN A 136 -41.31 -23.28 -51.20
CA ASN A 136 -41.55 -22.97 -49.79
C ASN A 136 -41.02 -24.06 -48.85
N THR A 137 -41.15 -25.34 -49.23
CA THR A 137 -40.58 -26.45 -48.45
C THR A 137 -39.06 -26.37 -48.38
N GLU A 138 -38.39 -26.02 -49.48
CA GLU A 138 -36.93 -25.87 -49.49
C GLU A 138 -36.49 -24.64 -48.68
N THR A 139 -37.20 -23.50 -48.81
CA THR A 139 -36.92 -22.32 -47.99
C THR A 139 -37.09 -22.64 -46.51
N GLN A 140 -38.14 -23.35 -46.13
CA GLN A 140 -38.37 -23.74 -44.73
C GLN A 140 -37.29 -24.70 -44.21
N LYS A 141 -36.78 -25.62 -45.04
CA LYS A 141 -35.61 -26.44 -44.68
C LYS A 141 -34.37 -25.60 -44.49
N GLN A 142 -34.13 -24.63 -45.36
CA GLN A 142 -32.97 -23.73 -45.25
C GLN A 142 -33.06 -22.89 -43.97
N TYR A 143 -34.20 -22.27 -43.68
CA TYR A 143 -34.42 -21.53 -42.44
C TYR A 143 -34.19 -22.39 -41.20
N LYS A 144 -34.61 -23.66 -41.19
CA LYS A 144 -34.33 -24.57 -40.08
C LYS A 144 -32.84 -24.84 -39.90
N ARG A 145 -32.07 -24.99 -40.98
CA ARG A 145 -30.61 -25.15 -40.90
C ARG A 145 -29.96 -23.88 -40.36
N ASP A 146 -30.38 -22.71 -40.85
CA ASP A 146 -29.81 -21.42 -40.44
C ASP A 146 -30.13 -21.11 -38.97
N VAL A 147 -31.36 -21.35 -38.53
CA VAL A 147 -31.75 -21.20 -37.12
C VAL A 147 -30.91 -22.12 -36.23
N LYS A 148 -30.71 -23.39 -36.62
CA LYS A 148 -29.85 -24.31 -35.87
C LYS A 148 -28.41 -23.80 -35.81
N GLY A 149 -27.84 -23.37 -36.94
CA GLY A 149 -26.48 -22.82 -36.97
C GLY A 149 -26.31 -21.55 -36.11
N LEU A 150 -27.34 -20.69 -36.07
CA LEU A 150 -27.35 -19.52 -35.18
C LEU A 150 -27.46 -19.92 -33.71
N GLN A 151 -28.29 -20.91 -33.37
CA GLN A 151 -28.40 -21.44 -32.01
C GLN A 151 -27.07 -22.03 -31.53
N ASP A 152 -26.40 -22.83 -32.35
CA ASP A 152 -25.09 -23.40 -32.03
C ASP A 152 -24.05 -22.28 -31.81
N LYS A 153 -24.09 -21.22 -32.63
CA LYS A 153 -23.20 -20.06 -32.49
C LYS A 153 -23.47 -19.26 -31.22
N ILE A 154 -24.75 -19.07 -30.85
CA ILE A 154 -25.13 -18.41 -29.59
C ILE A 154 -24.60 -19.22 -28.40
N MET A 155 -24.83 -20.53 -28.39
CA MET A 155 -24.35 -21.42 -27.32
C MET A 155 -22.82 -21.34 -27.16
N ASN A 156 -22.06 -21.35 -28.26
CA ASN A 156 -20.61 -21.19 -28.20
C ASN A 156 -20.18 -19.83 -27.65
N LEU A 157 -20.83 -18.74 -28.07
CA LEU A 157 -20.53 -17.39 -27.58
C LEU A 157 -20.88 -17.22 -26.10
N GLU A 158 -21.96 -17.85 -25.63
CA GLU A 158 -22.33 -17.87 -24.20
C GLU A 158 -21.26 -18.61 -23.38
N GLN A 159 -20.74 -19.73 -23.89
CA GLN A 159 -19.64 -20.45 -23.26
C GLN A 159 -18.37 -19.61 -23.22
N GLU A 160 -17.96 -19.00 -24.33
CA GLU A 160 -16.77 -18.13 -24.40
C GLU A 160 -16.89 -16.94 -23.43
N LEU A 161 -18.08 -16.35 -23.33
CA LEU A 161 -18.36 -15.28 -22.38
C LEU A 161 -18.21 -15.75 -20.93
N GLN A 162 -18.71 -16.95 -20.61
CA GLN A 162 -18.59 -17.52 -19.27
C GLN A 162 -17.12 -17.80 -18.91
N GLU A 163 -16.37 -18.43 -19.82
CA GLU A 163 -14.94 -18.68 -19.62
C GLU A 163 -14.16 -17.37 -19.44
N SER A 164 -14.50 -16.33 -20.20
CA SER A 164 -13.89 -15.01 -20.07
C SER A 164 -14.18 -14.37 -18.70
N LYS A 165 -15.42 -14.46 -18.22
CA LYS A 165 -15.80 -14.00 -16.87
C LYS A 165 -15.01 -14.74 -15.78
N ASP A 166 -14.88 -16.06 -15.90
CA ASP A 166 -14.15 -16.87 -14.92
C ASP A 166 -12.65 -16.52 -14.92
N ARG A 167 -12.05 -16.32 -16.09
CA ARG A 167 -10.66 -15.84 -16.21
C ARG A 167 -10.49 -14.46 -15.57
N ASN A 168 -11.44 -13.55 -15.79
CA ASN A 168 -11.37 -12.21 -15.20
C ASN A 168 -11.48 -12.26 -13.67
N ASN A 169 -12.40 -13.05 -13.12
CA ASN A 169 -12.53 -13.25 -11.67
C ASN A 169 -11.23 -13.79 -11.04
N VAL A 170 -10.56 -14.73 -11.70
CA VAL A 170 -9.25 -15.24 -11.25
C VAL A 170 -8.18 -14.15 -11.31
N ALA A 171 -8.15 -13.34 -12.36
CA ALA A 171 -7.22 -12.24 -12.51
C ALA A 171 -7.43 -11.15 -11.44
N GLU A 172 -8.68 -10.77 -11.17
CA GLU A 172 -9.06 -9.84 -10.10
C GLU A 172 -8.63 -10.38 -8.72
N GLY A 173 -8.85 -11.66 -8.45
CA GLY A 173 -8.39 -12.31 -7.23
C GLY A 173 -6.86 -12.24 -7.06
N ARG A 174 -6.11 -12.48 -8.14
CA ARG A 174 -4.63 -12.35 -8.14
C ARG A 174 -4.20 -10.91 -7.92
N LEU A 175 -4.83 -9.94 -8.60
CA LEU A 175 -4.53 -8.52 -8.41
C LEU A 175 -4.79 -8.06 -6.98
N ALA A 176 -5.91 -8.49 -6.38
CA ALA A 176 -6.21 -8.19 -4.98
C ALA A 176 -5.19 -8.78 -4.01
N ALA A 177 -4.69 -10.00 -4.27
CA ALA A 177 -3.63 -10.62 -3.48
C ALA A 177 -2.30 -9.86 -3.61
N THR A 178 -1.88 -9.54 -4.84
CA THR A 178 -0.66 -8.75 -5.10
C THR A 178 -0.73 -7.38 -4.42
N ARG A 179 -1.89 -6.71 -4.48
CA ARG A 179 -2.11 -5.42 -3.80
C ARG A 179 -1.93 -5.54 -2.28
N ARG A 180 -2.53 -6.55 -1.65
CA ARG A 180 -2.37 -6.80 -0.21
C ARG A 180 -0.90 -7.06 0.16
N ASN A 181 -0.18 -7.86 -0.64
CA ASN A 181 1.24 -8.12 -0.42
C ASN A 181 2.08 -6.84 -0.54
N LEU A 182 1.79 -5.99 -1.52
CA LEU A 182 2.50 -4.74 -1.72
C LEU A 182 2.25 -3.76 -0.57
N GLU A 183 1.00 -3.64 -0.10
CA GLU A 183 0.65 -2.84 1.07
C GLU A 183 1.37 -3.35 2.34
N GLN A 184 1.48 -4.68 2.52
CA GLN A 184 2.23 -5.27 3.62
C GLN A 184 3.73 -4.96 3.53
N LEU A 185 4.35 -5.12 2.35
CA LEU A 185 5.77 -4.81 2.13
C LEU A 185 6.06 -3.32 2.35
N GLN A 186 5.17 -2.43 1.92
CA GLN A 186 5.29 -0.99 2.17
C GLN A 186 5.26 -0.68 3.67
N ARG A 187 4.34 -1.29 4.43
CA ARG A 187 4.29 -1.13 5.90
C ARG A 187 5.56 -1.65 6.56
N GLN A 188 6.04 -2.81 6.13
CA GLN A 188 7.28 -3.38 6.66
C GLN A 188 8.47 -2.48 6.37
N ALA A 189 8.65 -2.03 5.12
CA ALA A 189 9.73 -1.13 4.74
C ALA A 189 9.70 0.20 5.53
N MET A 190 8.51 0.74 5.78
CA MET A 190 8.36 1.94 6.61
C MET A 190 8.78 1.67 8.07
N ASN A 191 8.36 0.55 8.65
CA ASN A 191 8.75 0.17 10.00
C ASN A 191 10.28 -0.06 10.11
N ASP A 192 10.88 -0.71 9.12
CA ASP A 192 12.32 -0.96 9.07
C ASP A 192 13.10 0.35 8.96
N LEU A 193 12.61 1.32 8.17
CA LEU A 193 13.21 2.65 8.07
C LEU A 193 13.14 3.40 9.41
N LEU A 194 12.00 3.35 10.10
CA LEU A 194 11.87 3.95 11.43
C LEU A 194 12.79 3.28 12.46
N ALA A 195 12.93 1.96 12.43
CA ALA A 195 13.84 1.23 13.30
C ALA A 195 15.31 1.59 13.02
N ARG A 196 15.68 1.69 11.74
CA ARG A 196 17.01 2.13 11.32
C ARG A 196 17.33 3.53 11.83
N ASN A 197 16.42 4.49 11.68
CA ASN A 197 16.63 5.85 12.16
C ASN A 197 16.82 5.91 13.68
N ARG A 198 16.12 5.06 14.45
CA ARG A 198 16.33 4.96 15.91
C ARG A 198 17.72 4.44 16.24
N LEU A 199 18.15 3.36 15.58
CA LEU A 199 19.48 2.80 15.77
C LEU A 199 20.58 3.78 15.35
N GLU A 200 20.34 4.60 14.33
CA GLU A 200 21.28 5.64 13.89
C GLU A 200 21.45 6.73 14.96
N MET A 201 20.36 7.23 15.54
CA MET A 201 20.42 8.18 16.66
C MET A 201 21.10 7.58 17.90
N GLU A 202 20.80 6.32 18.25
CA GLU A 202 21.46 5.62 19.35
C GLU A 202 22.96 5.46 19.09
N ASN A 203 23.36 5.14 17.86
CA ASN A 203 24.76 5.01 17.47
C ASN A 203 25.51 6.35 17.57
N GLU A 204 24.89 7.45 17.15
CA GLU A 204 25.44 8.80 17.31
C GLU A 204 25.62 9.18 18.80
N SER A 205 24.63 8.88 19.64
CA SER A 205 24.71 9.10 21.09
C SER A 205 25.85 8.29 21.72
N LEU A 206 25.92 6.99 21.42
CA LEU A 206 26.98 6.11 21.92
C LEU A 206 28.36 6.54 21.46
N LYS A 207 28.50 7.02 20.21
CA LYS A 207 29.77 7.59 19.73
C LYS A 207 30.18 8.83 20.52
N ALA A 208 29.23 9.72 20.83
CA ALA A 208 29.51 10.90 21.64
C ALA A 208 29.95 10.50 23.07
N GLU A 209 29.26 9.55 23.69
CA GLU A 209 29.64 9.00 25.01
C GLU A 209 31.02 8.34 24.98
N MET A 210 31.35 7.59 23.93
CA MET A 210 32.67 6.97 23.77
C MET A 210 33.78 8.03 23.65
N VAL A 211 33.55 9.12 22.92
CA VAL A 211 34.52 10.22 22.81
C VAL A 211 34.72 10.92 24.16
N ASP A 212 33.65 11.17 24.91
CA ASP A 212 33.74 11.75 26.26
C ASP A 212 34.48 10.81 27.23
N ALA A 213 34.17 9.52 27.21
CA ALA A 213 34.87 8.52 28.00
C ALA A 213 36.36 8.42 27.65
N GLN A 214 36.70 8.49 26.36
CA GLN A 214 38.09 8.50 25.90
C GLN A 214 38.82 9.75 26.41
N LYS A 215 38.21 10.93 26.33
CA LYS A 215 38.79 12.16 26.86
C LYS A 215 39.07 12.07 28.35
N LYS A 216 38.12 11.55 29.14
CA LYS A 216 38.30 11.31 30.58
C LYS A 216 39.44 10.35 30.87
N LEU A 217 39.62 9.32 30.04
CA LEU A 217 40.73 8.38 30.17
C LEU A 217 42.07 9.06 29.88
N ASP A 218 42.15 9.88 28.82
CA ASP A 218 43.36 10.62 28.46
C ASP A 218 43.73 11.63 29.56
N ASP A 219 42.74 12.36 30.10
CA ASP A 219 42.92 13.27 31.24
C ASP A 219 43.45 12.51 32.48
N TYR A 220 42.89 11.34 32.79
CA TYR A 220 43.35 10.49 33.88
C TYR A 220 44.81 10.02 33.68
N LEU A 221 45.16 9.60 32.46
CA LEU A 221 46.53 9.18 32.14
C LEU A 221 47.52 10.34 32.31
N SER A 222 47.15 11.55 31.88
CA SER A 222 47.97 12.76 32.09
C SER A 222 48.16 13.06 33.57
N ILE A 223 47.10 13.02 34.38
CA ILE A 223 47.19 13.21 35.84
C ILE A 223 48.06 12.14 36.48
N LYS A 224 47.94 10.89 36.04
CA LYS A 224 48.76 9.78 36.55
C LYS A 224 50.25 10.00 36.27
N GLU A 225 50.59 10.52 35.09
CA GLU A 225 51.95 10.89 34.73
C GLU A 225 52.47 12.04 35.58
N GLN A 226 51.69 13.11 35.75
CA GLN A 226 52.02 14.22 36.66
C GLN A 226 52.24 13.75 38.09
N ASN A 227 51.39 12.83 38.60
CA ASN A 227 51.54 12.25 39.93
C ASN A 227 52.82 11.40 40.06
N ARG A 228 53.24 10.72 38.98
CA ARG A 228 54.52 10.00 38.95
C ARG A 228 55.68 10.98 39.06
N ASP A 229 55.66 12.06 38.27
CA ASP A 229 56.69 13.09 38.30
C ASP A 229 56.77 13.79 39.67
N LEU A 230 55.62 14.15 40.24
CA LEU A 230 55.54 14.69 41.60
C LEU A 230 56.07 13.68 42.63
N GLY A 231 55.74 12.39 42.49
CA GLY A 231 56.26 11.33 43.35
C GLY A 231 57.79 11.22 43.28
N ASP A 232 58.38 11.35 42.09
CA ASP A 232 59.83 11.34 41.90
C ASP A 232 60.49 12.62 42.44
N GLN A 233 59.84 13.79 42.30
CA GLN A 233 60.28 15.03 42.96
C GLN A 233 60.25 14.92 44.49
N VAL A 234 59.18 14.38 45.07
CA VAL A 234 59.07 14.16 46.51
C VAL A 234 60.20 13.28 47.01
N LYS A 235 60.49 12.15 46.34
CA LYS A 235 61.65 11.30 46.69
C LYS A 235 62.98 12.04 46.62
N SER A 236 63.16 12.90 45.61
CA SER A 236 64.36 13.74 45.50
C SER A 236 64.47 14.73 46.66
N PHE A 237 63.36 15.38 47.04
CA PHE A 237 63.34 16.27 48.19
C PHE A 237 63.58 15.51 49.50
N GLU A 238 63.03 14.32 49.69
CA GLU A 238 63.31 13.47 50.84
C GLU A 238 64.80 13.12 50.95
N GLN A 239 65.45 12.80 49.82
CA GLN A 239 66.90 12.56 49.80
C GLN A 239 67.69 13.82 50.18
N LYS A 240 67.32 14.99 49.64
CA LYS A 240 67.93 16.27 50.02
C LYS A 240 67.73 16.59 51.49
N ILE A 241 66.53 16.39 52.03
CA ILE A 241 66.24 16.58 53.46
C ILE A 241 67.11 15.64 54.30
N LYS A 242 67.24 14.37 53.94
CA LYS A 242 68.15 13.43 54.62
C LYS A 242 69.61 13.91 54.59
N GLN A 243 70.07 14.43 53.45
CA GLN A 243 71.41 15.03 53.34
C GLN A 243 71.56 16.26 54.23
N TYR A 244 70.59 17.19 54.22
CA TYR A 244 70.62 18.37 55.08
C TYR A 244 70.56 18.00 56.57
N LEU A 245 69.75 17.03 56.97
CA LEU A 245 69.72 16.52 58.34
C LEU A 245 71.08 15.95 58.75
N ALA A 246 71.71 15.14 57.89
CA ALA A 246 73.06 14.62 58.15
C ALA A 246 74.12 15.73 58.26
N ILE A 247 74.04 16.78 57.43
CA ILE A 247 74.92 17.96 57.53
C ILE A 247 74.68 18.70 58.85
N VAL A 248 73.42 18.92 59.23
CA VAL A 248 73.07 19.59 60.49
C VAL A 248 73.56 18.78 61.69
N GLU A 249 73.38 17.46 61.67
CA GLU A 249 73.86 16.55 62.72
C GLU A 249 75.39 16.54 62.80
N ASP A 250 76.11 16.47 61.68
CA ASP A 250 77.57 16.59 61.64
C ASP A 250 78.06 17.95 62.14
N THR A 251 77.35 19.04 61.79
CA THR A 251 77.66 20.39 62.25
C THR A 251 77.42 20.53 63.75
N ALA A 252 76.32 19.97 64.27
CA ALA A 252 76.02 19.92 65.69
C ALA A 252 77.06 19.10 66.46
N ASN A 253 77.48 17.95 65.94
CA ASN A 253 78.54 17.13 66.53
C ASN A 253 79.88 17.87 66.56
N LYS A 254 80.24 18.60 65.49
CA LYS A 254 81.44 19.47 65.46
C LYS A 254 81.34 20.62 66.45
N ALA A 255 80.18 21.25 66.59
CA ALA A 255 79.94 22.29 67.57
C ALA A 255 80.09 21.75 69.01
N ASN A 256 79.47 20.61 69.32
CA ASN A 256 79.62 19.94 70.62
C ASN A 256 81.08 19.57 70.92
N ALA A 257 81.81 19.02 69.94
CA ALA A 257 83.24 18.72 70.11
C ALA A 257 84.09 19.99 70.33
N SER A 258 83.71 21.11 69.71
CA SER A 258 84.35 22.41 69.95
C SER A 258 84.02 22.97 71.34
N GLU A 259 82.78 22.80 71.81
CA GLU A 259 82.34 23.20 73.13
C GLU A 259 83.02 22.35 74.23
N GLU A 260 83.20 21.05 73.98
CA GLU A 260 83.97 20.14 74.85
C GLU A 260 85.46 20.52 74.92
N LYS A 261 86.06 20.98 73.80
CA LYS A 261 87.40 21.57 73.81
C LYS A 261 87.47 22.88 74.60
N VAL A 262 86.50 23.77 74.44
CA VAL A 262 86.47 25.05 75.17
C VAL A 262 86.27 24.81 76.67
N THR A 263 85.42 23.87 77.06
CA THR A 263 85.19 23.53 78.48
C THR A 263 86.42 22.89 79.11
N THR A 264 87.13 22.01 78.41
CA THR A 264 88.42 21.44 78.89
C THR A 264 89.52 22.50 79.00
N GLU A 265 89.64 23.42 78.05
CA GLU A 265 90.58 24.56 78.14
C GLU A 265 90.22 25.52 79.29
N ARG A 266 88.93 25.78 79.52
CA ARG A 266 88.46 26.62 80.64
C ARG A 266 88.77 25.98 81.98
N ALA A 267 88.53 24.69 82.14
CA ALA A 267 88.88 23.94 83.34
C ALA A 267 90.40 23.94 83.59
N ALA A 268 91.22 23.82 82.54
CA ALA A 268 92.67 23.94 82.65
C ALA A 268 93.14 25.35 83.07
N LYS A 269 92.50 26.40 82.55
CA LYS A 269 92.77 27.79 82.95
C LYS A 269 92.34 28.05 84.41
N GLU A 270 91.17 27.60 84.83
CA GLU A 270 90.73 27.70 86.24
C GLU A 270 91.67 26.94 87.19
N ALA A 271 92.14 25.75 86.79
CA ALA A 271 93.12 24.99 87.57
C ALA A 271 94.46 25.75 87.70
N MET A 272 94.92 26.40 86.62
CA MET A 272 96.11 27.26 86.69
C MET A 272 95.88 28.50 87.56
N GLU A 273 94.74 29.17 87.44
CA GLU A 273 94.42 30.34 88.25
C GLU A 273 94.38 29.99 89.75
N ASN A 274 93.79 28.85 90.10
CA ASN A 274 93.77 28.35 91.48
C ASN A 274 95.17 28.00 92.00
N ARG A 275 96.06 27.46 91.16
CA ARG A 275 97.47 27.26 91.53
C ARG A 275 98.19 28.57 91.81
N TYR A 276 97.98 29.60 90.98
CA TYR A 276 98.57 30.92 91.24
C TYR A 276 98.02 31.57 92.51
N LYS A 277 96.71 31.45 92.78
CA LYS A 277 96.12 31.92 94.04
C LYS A 277 96.71 31.21 95.26
N ALA A 278 96.94 29.90 95.18
CA ALA A 278 97.61 29.13 96.23
C ALA A 278 99.05 29.63 96.46
N GLN A 279 99.84 29.83 95.39
CA GLN A 279 101.20 30.37 95.50
C GLN A 279 101.23 31.78 96.12
N ILE A 280 100.28 32.65 95.76
CA ILE A 280 100.17 33.99 96.37
C ILE A 280 99.86 33.87 97.86
N SER A 281 98.96 32.97 98.26
CA SER A 281 98.63 32.75 99.68
C SER A 281 99.82 32.22 100.49
N GLU A 282 100.65 31.38 99.90
CA GLU A 282 101.86 30.83 100.50
C GLU A 282 102.92 31.93 100.71
N GLN A 283 103.13 32.80 99.70
CA GLN A 283 104.02 33.96 99.85
C GLN A 283 103.50 34.99 100.86
N MET A 284 102.18 35.19 100.95
CA MET A 284 101.60 36.05 101.98
C MET A 284 101.84 35.51 103.40
N ALA A 285 101.76 34.19 103.58
CA ALA A 285 102.09 33.55 104.86
C ALA A 285 103.59 33.70 105.20
N GLU A 286 104.46 33.61 104.22
CA GLU A 286 105.90 33.80 104.37
C GLU A 286 106.26 35.25 104.77
N ILE A 287 105.61 36.24 104.14
CA ILE A 287 105.72 37.66 104.51
C ILE A 287 105.21 37.91 105.94
N ALA A 288 104.12 37.26 106.36
CA ALA A 288 103.61 37.35 107.72
C ALA A 288 104.62 36.79 108.75
N GLY A 289 105.25 35.65 108.44
CA GLY A 289 106.32 35.06 109.26
C GLY A 289 107.53 35.98 109.39
N LEU A 290 107.99 36.58 108.29
CA LEU A 290 109.09 37.55 108.30
C LEU A 290 108.76 38.83 109.08
N LYS A 291 107.50 39.28 109.03
CA LYS A 291 107.02 40.41 109.86
C LYS A 291 107.07 40.11 111.36
N SER A 292 106.59 38.93 111.76
CA SER A 292 106.65 38.48 113.17
C SER A 292 108.09 38.45 113.68
N HIS A 293 109.02 37.95 112.86
CA HIS A 293 110.42 37.84 113.27
C HIS A 293 111.13 39.21 113.39
N ARG A 294 110.74 40.17 112.55
CA ARG A 294 111.18 41.56 112.68
C ARG A 294 110.69 42.20 113.99
N GLU A 295 109.44 41.98 114.37
CA GLU A 295 108.88 42.51 115.62
C GLU A 295 109.57 41.91 116.87
N GLU A 296 109.93 40.62 116.84
CA GLU A 296 110.73 39.99 117.89
C GLU A 296 112.13 40.59 118.04
N LEU A 297 112.79 40.89 116.90
CA LEU A 297 114.09 41.56 116.87
C LEU A 297 114.00 42.98 117.44
N GLU A 298 112.98 43.75 117.07
CA GLU A 298 112.75 45.11 117.57
C GLU A 298 112.49 45.12 119.10
N GLN A 299 111.75 44.14 119.63
CA GLN A 299 111.57 43.97 121.08
C GLN A 299 112.86 43.59 121.82
N SER A 300 113.76 42.81 121.20
CA SER A 300 115.04 42.45 121.81
C SER A 300 115.98 43.66 121.95
N VAL A 301 116.00 44.53 120.94
CA VAL A 301 116.80 45.77 120.93
C VAL A 301 116.30 46.76 121.99
N ALA A 302 114.98 46.88 122.16
CA ALA A 302 114.38 47.72 123.19
C ALA A 302 114.73 47.25 124.62
N ARG A 303 114.77 45.93 124.87
CA ARG A 303 115.18 45.35 126.16
C ARG A 303 116.66 45.59 126.48
N PHE A 304 117.55 45.48 125.49
CA PHE A 304 118.98 45.76 125.69
C PHE A 304 119.25 47.24 125.97
N GLN A 305 118.54 48.17 125.32
CA GLN A 305 118.69 49.61 125.59
C GLN A 305 118.17 50.03 126.97
N ALA A 306 117.19 49.33 127.54
CA ALA A 306 116.69 49.59 128.90
C ALA A 306 117.66 49.08 129.99
N SER A 307 118.32 47.94 129.77
CA SER A 307 119.28 47.32 130.70
C SER A 307 120.55 48.16 130.92
N VAL A 308 121.02 48.86 129.88
CA VAL A 308 122.22 49.73 129.95
C VAL A 308 121.96 51.02 130.76
N LYS A 309 120.71 51.49 130.84
CA LYS A 309 120.35 52.73 131.54
C LYS A 309 120.19 52.58 133.07
N THR A 310 120.18 51.36 133.62
CA THR A 310 119.94 51.09 135.06
C THR A 310 121.15 50.54 135.84
N CYS A 311 122.33 50.43 135.23
CA CYS A 311 123.54 49.94 135.91
C CYS A 311 124.19 51.01 136.83
N TRP A 312 124.66 50.56 138.01
CA TRP A 312 125.15 51.39 139.13
C TRP A 312 126.27 52.39 138.76
N TRP A 313 126.93 52.15 137.62
CA TRP A 313 128.08 52.92 137.17
C TRP A 313 127.71 54.30 136.60
N HIS A 314 126.46 54.47 136.12
CA HIS A 314 125.94 55.78 135.69
C HIS A 314 125.48 56.67 136.86
N ARG A 315 125.00 56.09 137.98
CA ARG A 315 124.66 56.88 139.20
C ARG A 315 125.90 57.43 139.92
N PHE A 316 127.03 56.70 139.88
CA PHE A 316 128.32 57.18 140.41
C PHE A 316 128.93 58.31 139.54
N ARG A 317 128.79 58.23 138.21
CA ARG A 317 129.24 59.29 137.27
C ARG A 317 128.43 60.59 137.44
N ALA A 318 127.09 60.52 137.51
CA ALA A 318 126.23 61.70 137.67
C ALA A 318 126.32 62.39 139.05
N TRP A 319 126.86 61.71 140.07
CA TRP A 319 127.18 62.31 141.37
C TRP A 319 128.59 62.94 141.39
N LYS A 320 129.58 62.28 140.77
CA LYS A 320 130.98 62.77 140.69
C LYS A 320 131.14 64.01 139.79
N ASP A 321 130.35 64.12 138.72
CA ASP A 321 130.46 65.24 137.76
C ASP A 321 129.89 66.57 138.27
N ARG A 322 129.22 66.60 139.43
CA ARG A 322 128.73 67.84 140.05
C ARG A 322 129.77 68.61 140.89
N PHE A 323 130.98 68.07 141.10
CA PHE A 323 131.99 68.71 141.99
C PHE A 323 133.37 69.03 141.40
N ARG A 324 133.68 68.70 140.13
CA ARG A 324 135.00 69.05 139.51
C ARG A 324 134.87 69.77 138.17
N LYS A 325 134.31 70.99 138.27
CA LYS A 325 134.65 72.24 137.55
C LYS A 325 135.20 72.17 136.10
N ARG A 326 134.52 72.95 135.24
CA ARG A 326 135.12 74.01 134.38
C ARG A 326 135.86 73.51 133.13
N ASN A 327 135.71 74.31 132.05
CA ASN A 327 136.35 74.23 130.73
C ASN A 327 135.64 73.31 129.72
N ARG A 328 134.95 73.91 128.75
CA ARG A 328 135.44 74.30 127.40
C ARG A 328 135.15 73.15 126.43
N SER A 329 134.71 73.32 125.19
CA SER A 329 134.29 74.47 124.38
C SER A 329 134.14 73.93 122.95
N GLY A 330 133.03 74.25 122.27
CA GLY A 330 132.90 74.20 120.81
C GLY A 330 132.85 72.82 120.16
N SER A 331 132.44 72.64 118.91
CA SER A 331 131.84 73.49 117.87
C SER A 331 131.75 72.60 116.61
N TRP A 332 130.93 73.01 115.62
CA TRP A 332 130.88 72.58 114.20
C TRP A 332 130.07 71.29 113.90
N VAL A 333 128.99 71.28 113.09
CA VAL A 333 128.74 71.65 111.65
C VAL A 333 129.16 70.55 110.65
N SER A 334 128.20 70.11 109.82
CA SER A 334 128.27 69.75 108.37
C SER A 334 126.98 68.96 108.00
N ILE A 335 126.09 69.35 107.07
CA ILE A 335 126.15 69.44 105.58
C ILE A 335 126.47 68.11 104.89
N THR A 336 125.54 67.61 104.05
CA THR A 336 125.64 67.29 102.59
C THR A 336 124.48 66.34 102.18
N ASP A 337 123.66 66.62 101.14
CA ASP A 337 123.87 66.46 99.66
C ASP A 337 123.73 64.97 99.23
N GLU A 338 123.02 64.53 98.18
CA GLU A 338 123.10 64.79 96.72
C GLU A 338 121.90 64.04 96.03
N SER A 339 121.22 64.58 95.00
CA SER A 339 121.44 64.42 93.54
C SER A 339 121.20 62.98 93.00
N ALA A 340 120.25 62.74 92.07
CA ALA A 340 120.27 62.94 90.62
C ALA A 340 120.58 61.64 89.83
N GLU A 341 119.71 61.38 88.84
CA GLU A 341 119.96 60.72 87.55
C GLU A 341 120.46 59.26 87.43
N ASN A 342 119.82 58.56 86.48
CA ASN A 342 120.41 57.85 85.33
C ASN A 342 120.27 56.31 85.18
N VAL A 343 119.78 55.96 83.97
CA VAL A 343 120.26 54.92 83.03
C VAL A 343 119.63 53.50 83.10
N THR A 344 118.65 53.32 82.21
CA THR A 344 118.44 52.24 81.22
C THR A 344 119.33 50.98 81.24
N LEU A 345 118.74 49.78 81.07
CA LEU A 345 118.79 48.94 79.83
C LEU A 345 118.34 47.47 80.07
N ARG A 346 117.54 47.00 79.11
CA ARG A 346 117.35 45.64 78.56
C ARG A 346 118.13 44.46 79.16
N THR A 347 117.44 43.31 79.18
CA THR A 347 117.92 42.07 78.53
C THR A 347 116.76 41.24 77.98
N TYR A 348 117.07 40.54 76.89
CA TYR A 348 116.26 39.67 76.03
C TYR A 348 116.03 38.27 76.63
N GLY A 349 114.99 37.59 76.11
CA GLY A 349 114.73 36.15 76.19
C GLY A 349 113.50 35.78 75.38
#